data_AF-A0A2Z4RPR1-F1
#
_entry.id   AF-A0A2Z4RPR1-F1
#
_cell.length_a   1.000
_cell.length_b   1.000
_cell.length_c   1.000
_cell.angle_alpha   90.00
_cell.angle_beta   90.00
_cell.angle_gamma   90.00
#
_symmetry.space_group_name_H-M   'P 1'
#
loop_
_entity.id
_entity.type
_entity.pdbx_description
1 polymer ?
#
loop_
_entity_poly.entity_id
_entity_poly.type
_entity_poly.pdbx_seq_one_letter_code
_entity_poly.pdbx_strand_id
1 'polypeptide(L)'
;MFSPTALRPRYAKWLIATGLFLMLSGCVDKPNTLERVKEDGVLRVVTRNSPATYFQDRNGETGFEYELVKRFADDLGVELKIETADNLDDLFNQVGKPNGPVLAAAGLVSSEERKKQVRFSHSYLEVTPQIIYRNGQSRPTDAKDLVGKKIMVLKGSTHADQLAQLKQKFPGIEYEESDAVEVVDLLRMVDEGQIDLTLVDSNEVAMNQVYFTNIRVAFDLGDARDQSWAVATGDDNSLLNEINEYLDKVKKNGTLQRLKDRYYGHVDVLGYMGATTFAQHLQQRLPKYEQHFKAYAKKEKVDWRLLAAVGYQESLWQPAVTSKTGVRGLMMLTQNTAQAMGVSNRLDPKQSIMGGAKYLAYMKDQLDESIQEPDRTWFALAAYNVGIGHLDDARKLAAKEGLNPDKWLDVKKILPRLSEKKWYSKTRYGYARGGEPVHFVANIRRYYDILTWVTQPQLEGDQVAEGKLVVPGIDKSKPAQETPQL
;
A
#
# COMPACT_ATOMS: atom_id res chain seq x y z
N MET A 1 41.21 -1.24 -86.27
CA MET A 1 40.72 -0.20 -85.35
C MET A 1 40.15 -0.87 -84.10
N PHE A 2 40.92 -1.00 -83.02
CA PHE A 2 40.36 -1.12 -81.66
C PHE A 2 41.39 -0.53 -80.70
N SER A 3 40.97 0.54 -80.01
CA SER A 3 41.79 1.31 -79.06
C SER A 3 41.57 0.74 -77.65
N PRO A 4 42.61 0.52 -76.82
CA PRO A 4 42.41 0.12 -75.44
C PRO A 4 42.13 1.36 -74.60
N THR A 5 40.89 1.48 -74.12
CA THR A 5 40.47 2.53 -73.20
C THR A 5 41.14 2.34 -71.84
N ALA A 6 42.05 3.25 -71.50
CA ALA A 6 42.65 3.35 -70.18
C ALA A 6 41.57 3.71 -69.13
N LEU A 7 41.18 2.75 -68.29
CA LEU A 7 40.42 3.03 -67.08
C LEU A 7 41.29 3.91 -66.16
N ARG A 8 40.88 5.17 -65.99
CA ARG A 8 41.58 6.17 -65.17
C ARG A 8 41.63 5.72 -63.70
N PRO A 9 42.82 5.65 -63.06
CA PRO A 9 42.99 5.23 -61.66
C PRO A 9 42.37 6.19 -60.62
N ARG A 10 41.75 7.30 -61.06
CA ARG A 10 41.07 8.27 -60.19
C ARG A 10 39.72 7.75 -59.67
N TYR A 11 38.96 6.99 -60.45
CA TYR A 11 37.64 6.51 -60.02
C TYR A 11 37.73 5.34 -59.03
N ALA A 12 38.78 4.51 -59.13
CA ALA A 12 39.03 3.43 -58.18
C ALA A 12 39.32 3.95 -56.76
N LYS A 13 40.04 5.09 -56.63
CA LYS A 13 40.32 5.71 -55.32
C LYS A 13 39.06 6.25 -54.64
N TRP A 14 38.12 6.80 -55.41
CA TRP A 14 36.85 7.29 -54.87
C TRP A 14 35.91 6.14 -54.48
N LEU A 15 35.83 5.07 -55.27
CA LEU A 15 35.03 3.88 -54.92
C LEU A 15 35.56 3.16 -53.68
N ILE A 16 36.88 3.06 -53.51
CA ILE A 16 37.50 2.50 -52.31
C ILE A 16 37.24 3.40 -51.09
N ALA A 17 37.33 4.73 -51.25
CA ALA A 17 37.04 5.67 -50.17
C ALA A 17 35.56 5.63 -49.73
N THR A 18 34.61 5.56 -50.68
CA THR A 18 33.18 5.39 -50.37
C THR A 18 32.88 4.03 -49.76
N GLY A 19 33.54 2.96 -50.21
CA GLY A 19 33.46 1.63 -49.60
C GLY A 19 34.00 1.61 -48.16
N LEU A 20 35.12 2.28 -47.89
CA LEU A 20 35.65 2.44 -46.53
C LEU A 20 34.73 3.29 -45.64
N PHE A 21 34.10 4.35 -46.17
CA PHE A 21 33.17 5.21 -45.43
C PHE A 21 31.86 4.48 -45.08
N LEU A 22 31.38 3.61 -45.98
CA LEU A 22 30.22 2.73 -45.73
C LEU A 22 30.57 1.61 -44.75
N MET A 23 31.80 1.07 -44.77
CA MET A 23 32.28 0.09 -43.79
C MET A 23 32.47 0.69 -42.38
N LEU A 24 32.79 1.99 -42.28
CA LEU A 24 32.90 2.71 -41.00
C LEU A 24 31.55 3.06 -40.37
N SER A 25 30.45 2.94 -41.12
CA SER A 25 29.09 3.20 -40.64
C SER A 25 28.39 1.95 -40.09
N GLY A 26 29.08 0.80 -40.07
CA GLY A 26 28.51 -0.53 -39.79
C GLY A 26 28.56 -1.00 -38.33
N CYS A 27 29.15 -0.24 -37.41
CA CYS A 27 29.13 -0.55 -35.97
C CYS A 27 28.20 0.45 -35.26
N VAL A 28 26.90 0.33 -35.49
CA VAL A 28 25.92 0.86 -34.53
C VAL A 28 25.83 -0.19 -33.44
N ASP A 29 26.48 0.07 -32.29
CA ASP A 29 26.32 -0.76 -31.11
C ASP A 29 24.83 -0.90 -30.80
N LYS A 30 24.37 -2.13 -30.54
CA LYS A 30 22.97 -2.35 -30.17
C LYS A 30 22.68 -1.53 -28.91
N PRO A 31 21.61 -0.71 -28.90
CA PRO A 31 21.29 0.11 -27.73
C PRO A 31 21.10 -0.80 -26.53
N ASN A 32 21.67 -0.40 -25.39
CA ASN A 32 21.51 -1.11 -24.13
C ASN A 32 20.06 -1.02 -23.63
N THR A 33 19.73 -1.75 -22.58
CA THR A 33 18.35 -1.89 -22.08
C THR A 33 17.79 -0.57 -21.58
N LEU A 34 18.61 0.24 -20.90
CA LEU A 34 18.19 1.57 -20.47
C LEU A 34 17.95 2.51 -21.65
N GLU A 35 18.83 2.49 -22.66
CA GLU A 35 18.67 3.26 -23.89
C GLU A 35 17.38 2.88 -24.60
N ARG A 36 17.10 1.58 -24.78
CA ARG A 36 15.84 1.12 -25.39
C ARG A 36 14.61 1.61 -24.63
N VAL A 37 14.61 1.52 -23.30
CA VAL A 37 13.50 2.04 -22.47
C VAL A 37 13.30 3.55 -22.68
N LYS A 38 14.38 4.33 -22.76
CA LYS A 38 14.33 5.78 -22.97
C LYS A 38 13.92 6.15 -24.40
N GLU A 39 14.40 5.41 -25.40
CA GLU A 39 14.06 5.60 -26.82
C GLU A 39 12.61 5.23 -27.11
N ASP A 40 12.13 4.11 -26.57
CA ASP A 40 10.74 3.67 -26.69
C ASP A 40 9.79 4.56 -25.88
N GLY A 41 10.30 5.27 -24.88
CA GLY A 41 9.53 6.13 -23.99
C GLY A 41 8.63 5.35 -23.03
N VAL A 42 8.87 4.04 -22.83
CA VAL A 42 8.02 3.16 -22.01
C VAL A 42 8.86 2.21 -21.14
N LEU A 43 8.65 2.26 -19.82
CA LEU A 43 9.13 1.25 -18.88
C LEU A 43 8.06 0.17 -18.70
N ARG A 44 8.30 -1.02 -19.27
CA ARG A 44 7.42 -2.19 -19.11
C ARG A 44 7.81 -3.01 -17.89
N VAL A 45 6.86 -3.18 -16.98
CA VAL A 45 7.10 -3.85 -15.70
C VAL A 45 6.08 -4.95 -15.48
N VAL A 46 6.57 -6.15 -15.15
CA VAL A 46 5.72 -7.27 -14.73
C VAL A 46 5.55 -7.26 -13.21
N THR A 47 4.33 -7.49 -12.77
CA THR A 47 3.97 -7.57 -11.35
C THR A 47 2.89 -8.62 -11.11
N ARG A 48 2.51 -8.81 -9.84
CA ARG A 48 1.34 -9.62 -9.44
C ARG A 48 0.13 -8.73 -9.25
N ASN A 49 -1.06 -9.23 -9.55
CA ASN A 49 -2.31 -8.55 -9.21
C ASN A 49 -2.69 -8.86 -7.76
N SER A 50 -2.23 -8.03 -6.83
CA SER A 50 -2.49 -8.21 -5.40
C SER A 50 -2.47 -6.88 -4.64
N PRO A 51 -3.13 -6.78 -3.47
CA PRO A 51 -3.10 -5.57 -2.64
C PRO A 51 -1.69 -5.10 -2.26
N ALA A 52 -0.74 -6.03 -2.10
CA ALA A 52 0.65 -5.71 -1.73
C ALA A 52 1.48 -5.20 -2.92
N THR A 53 1.09 -5.49 -4.15
CA THR A 53 1.91 -5.20 -5.34
C THR A 53 1.27 -4.15 -6.25
N TYR A 54 0.25 -4.54 -7.01
CA TYR A 54 -0.49 -3.73 -7.97
C TYR A 54 -1.94 -4.18 -7.98
N PHE A 55 -2.86 -3.22 -7.94
CA PHE A 55 -4.28 -3.44 -8.16
C PHE A 55 -4.93 -2.14 -8.66
N GLN A 56 -6.10 -2.27 -9.28
CA GLN A 56 -6.89 -1.14 -9.72
C GLN A 56 -8.02 -0.87 -8.73
N ASP A 57 -8.17 0.39 -8.33
CA ASP A 57 -9.30 0.89 -7.57
C ASP A 57 -10.11 1.93 -8.37
N ARG A 58 -11.20 2.45 -7.81
CA ARG A 58 -12.04 3.47 -8.48
C ARG A 58 -11.34 4.79 -8.80
N ASN A 59 -10.22 5.08 -8.14
CA ASN A 59 -9.40 6.27 -8.36
C ASN A 59 -8.22 6.00 -9.30
N GLY A 60 -8.02 4.76 -9.74
CA GLY A 60 -6.99 4.35 -10.68
C GLY A 60 -6.11 3.22 -10.14
N GLU A 61 -4.92 3.12 -10.69
CA GLU A 61 -3.94 2.12 -10.30
C GLU A 61 -3.26 2.48 -8.97
N THR A 62 -3.02 1.48 -8.12
CA THR A 62 -2.42 1.64 -6.80
C THR A 62 -1.69 0.35 -6.38
N GLY A 63 -0.95 0.41 -5.28
CA GLY A 63 -0.14 -0.70 -4.77
C GLY A 63 1.27 -0.23 -4.43
N PHE A 64 1.94 -0.93 -3.50
CA PHE A 64 3.26 -0.53 -3.05
C PHE A 64 4.28 -0.58 -4.20
N GLU A 65 4.30 -1.69 -4.95
CA GLU A 65 5.18 -1.84 -6.11
C GLU A 65 4.82 -0.85 -7.20
N TYR A 66 3.52 -0.70 -7.50
CA TYR A 66 3.05 0.27 -8.48
C TYR A 66 3.55 1.68 -8.20
N GLU A 67 3.35 2.19 -6.98
CA GLU A 67 3.76 3.56 -6.64
C GLU A 67 5.28 3.73 -6.63
N LEU A 68 6.04 2.71 -6.25
CA LEU A 68 7.49 2.77 -6.26
C LEU A 68 8.03 2.76 -7.70
N VAL A 69 7.51 1.88 -8.55
CA VAL A 69 7.86 1.79 -9.98
C VAL A 69 7.39 3.01 -10.75
N LYS A 70 6.19 3.54 -10.47
CA LYS A 70 5.67 4.74 -11.14
C LYS A 70 6.59 5.93 -10.92
N ARG A 71 7.07 6.11 -9.69
CA ARG A 71 8.06 7.15 -9.36
C ARG A 71 9.41 6.90 -10.02
N PHE A 72 9.80 5.65 -10.27
CA PHE A 72 11.01 5.33 -11.03
C PHE A 72 10.84 5.69 -12.51
N ALA A 73 9.72 5.31 -13.13
CA ALA A 73 9.39 5.69 -14.51
C ALA A 73 9.36 7.23 -14.69
N ASP A 74 8.78 7.94 -13.72
CA ASP A 74 8.78 9.41 -13.70
C ASP A 74 10.21 9.99 -13.57
N ASP A 75 11.10 9.34 -12.80
CA ASP A 75 12.52 9.74 -12.66
C ASP A 75 13.31 9.51 -13.97
N LEU A 76 12.96 8.46 -14.72
CA LEU A 76 13.49 8.18 -16.06
C LEU A 76 12.91 9.09 -17.15
N GLY A 77 11.76 9.71 -16.90
CA GLY A 77 11.03 10.52 -17.89
C GLY A 77 10.27 9.69 -18.92
N VAL A 78 9.81 8.49 -18.57
CA VAL A 78 9.11 7.54 -19.47
C VAL A 78 7.72 7.16 -18.93
N GLU A 79 6.85 6.66 -19.82
CA GLU A 79 5.56 6.11 -19.41
C GLU A 79 5.74 4.77 -18.69
N LEU A 80 4.96 4.53 -17.63
CA LEU A 80 4.91 3.23 -16.98
C LEU A 80 3.84 2.37 -17.67
N LYS A 81 4.22 1.17 -18.10
CA LYS A 81 3.28 0.14 -18.53
C LYS A 81 3.38 -1.08 -17.61
N ILE A 82 2.31 -1.33 -16.86
CA ILE A 82 2.18 -2.52 -16.02
C ILE A 82 1.65 -3.70 -16.85
N GLU A 83 2.28 -4.85 -16.67
CA GLU A 83 1.84 -6.15 -17.15
C GLU A 83 1.70 -7.06 -15.92
N THR A 84 0.65 -7.89 -15.85
CA THR A 84 0.42 -8.80 -14.71
C THR A 84 0.70 -10.23 -15.13
N ALA A 85 1.36 -10.98 -14.26
CA ALA A 85 1.56 -12.42 -14.42
C ALA A 85 0.56 -13.20 -13.57
N ASP A 86 0.16 -14.38 -14.04
CA ASP A 86 -0.81 -15.24 -13.35
C ASP A 86 -0.20 -15.94 -12.13
N ASN A 87 1.12 -16.18 -12.15
CA ASN A 87 1.87 -16.80 -11.07
C ASN A 87 3.37 -16.43 -11.17
N LEU A 88 4.15 -16.87 -10.18
CA LEU A 88 5.58 -16.55 -10.09
C LEU A 88 6.41 -17.15 -11.24
N ASP A 89 6.07 -18.35 -11.72
CA ASP A 89 6.79 -18.98 -12.83
C ASP A 89 6.55 -18.19 -14.12
N ASP A 90 5.30 -17.82 -14.41
CA ASP A 90 4.97 -16.94 -15.53
C ASP A 90 5.69 -15.58 -15.42
N LEU A 91 5.69 -14.97 -14.23
CA LEU A 91 6.38 -13.72 -13.97
C LEU A 91 7.86 -13.79 -14.37
N PHE A 92 8.61 -14.78 -13.87
CA PHE A 92 10.03 -14.92 -14.22
C PHE A 92 10.24 -15.27 -15.69
N ASN A 93 9.32 -16.04 -16.30
CA ASN A 93 9.37 -16.36 -17.72
C ASN A 93 9.09 -15.15 -18.63
N GLN A 94 8.41 -14.11 -18.15
CA GLN A 94 8.12 -12.91 -18.93
C GLN A 94 9.31 -11.94 -18.98
N VAL A 95 10.09 -11.85 -17.90
CA VAL A 95 11.20 -10.90 -17.79
C VAL A 95 12.27 -11.16 -18.86
N GLY A 96 12.57 -10.14 -19.66
CA GLY A 96 13.61 -10.22 -20.69
C GLY A 96 13.19 -10.84 -22.02
N LYS A 97 11.90 -11.21 -22.18
CA LYS A 97 11.37 -11.58 -23.50
C LYS A 97 11.44 -10.39 -24.46
N PRO A 98 11.67 -10.61 -25.77
CA PRO A 98 11.60 -9.55 -26.77
C PRO A 98 10.26 -8.80 -26.69
N ASN A 99 10.30 -7.47 -26.61
CA ASN A 99 9.14 -6.59 -26.42
C ASN A 99 8.32 -6.83 -25.13
N GLY A 100 8.84 -7.65 -24.22
CA GLY A 100 8.25 -7.94 -22.93
C GLY A 100 8.76 -7.02 -21.82
N PRO A 101 8.35 -7.30 -20.58
CA PRO A 101 8.79 -6.59 -19.39
C PRO A 101 10.31 -6.65 -19.20
N VAL A 102 10.92 -5.49 -18.92
CA VAL A 102 12.37 -5.37 -18.63
C VAL A 102 12.66 -5.42 -17.13
N LEU A 103 11.62 -5.28 -16.30
CA LEU A 103 11.67 -5.21 -14.85
C LEU A 103 10.53 -6.05 -14.26
N ALA A 104 10.83 -6.79 -13.21
CA ALA A 104 9.85 -7.45 -12.35
C ALA A 104 9.85 -6.79 -10.96
N ALA A 105 8.68 -6.31 -10.55
CA ALA A 105 8.46 -5.62 -9.27
C ALA A 105 7.22 -6.21 -8.58
N ALA A 106 7.42 -7.21 -7.71
CA ALA A 106 6.33 -8.05 -7.22
C ALA A 106 6.53 -8.59 -5.79
N GLY A 107 7.29 -7.88 -4.95
CA GLY A 107 7.68 -8.36 -3.62
C GLY A 107 8.58 -9.58 -3.67
N LEU A 108 9.56 -9.60 -4.57
CA LEU A 108 10.36 -10.80 -4.85
C LEU A 108 11.50 -10.95 -3.86
N VAL A 109 11.55 -12.10 -3.19
CA VAL A 109 12.69 -12.50 -2.37
C VAL A 109 13.76 -13.16 -3.25
N SER A 110 15.02 -12.75 -3.07
CA SER A 110 16.16 -13.35 -3.76
C SER A 110 16.54 -14.72 -3.17
N SER A 111 16.90 -15.68 -4.02
CA SER A 111 17.45 -16.99 -3.64
C SER A 111 18.56 -17.40 -4.60
N GLU A 112 19.41 -18.35 -4.21
CA GLU A 112 20.51 -18.84 -5.06
C GLU A 112 19.98 -19.50 -6.35
N GLU A 113 18.83 -20.15 -6.28
CA GLU A 113 18.12 -20.71 -7.42
C GLU A 113 17.60 -19.61 -8.35
N ARG A 114 16.99 -18.55 -7.81
CA ARG A 114 16.45 -17.44 -8.60
C ARG A 114 17.53 -16.59 -9.25
N LYS A 115 18.69 -16.43 -8.60
CA LYS A 115 19.86 -15.73 -9.17
C LYS A 115 20.40 -16.38 -10.45
N LYS A 116 20.04 -17.65 -10.73
CA LYS A 116 20.36 -18.33 -11.99
C LYS A 116 19.43 -17.91 -13.14
N GLN A 117 18.24 -17.40 -12.85
CA GLN A 117 17.21 -17.04 -13.82
C GLN A 117 17.14 -15.52 -14.06
N VAL A 118 17.38 -14.74 -13.01
CA VAL A 118 17.29 -13.27 -13.01
C VAL A 118 18.40 -12.64 -12.18
N ARG A 119 18.63 -11.34 -12.37
CA ARG A 119 19.50 -10.52 -11.51
C ARG A 119 18.64 -9.63 -10.63
N PHE A 120 19.04 -9.45 -9.37
CA PHE A 120 18.29 -8.67 -8.40
C PHE A 120 18.90 -7.29 -8.15
N SER A 121 18.04 -6.31 -7.89
CA SER A 121 18.42 -4.98 -7.41
C SER A 121 18.88 -5.01 -5.95
N HIS A 122 19.34 -3.85 -5.46
CA HIS A 122 19.40 -3.56 -4.03
C HIS A 122 18.03 -3.81 -3.37
N SER A 123 18.07 -4.25 -2.11
CA SER A 123 16.88 -4.48 -1.29
C SER A 123 16.15 -3.17 -0.98
N TYR A 124 14.84 -3.19 -1.12
CA TYR A 124 13.97 -2.06 -0.72
C TYR A 124 13.08 -2.40 0.48
N LEU A 125 12.85 -3.67 0.81
CA LEU A 125 12.01 -4.07 1.92
C LEU A 125 12.55 -5.33 2.58
N GLU A 126 12.64 -5.31 3.91
CA GLU A 126 12.97 -6.48 4.72
C GLU A 126 11.65 -7.09 5.20
N VAL A 127 11.52 -8.42 5.07
CA VAL A 127 10.33 -9.19 5.43
C VAL A 127 10.72 -10.47 6.15
N THR A 128 9.84 -10.99 6.99
CA THR A 128 10.06 -12.26 7.69
C THR A 128 9.00 -13.26 7.26
N PRO A 129 9.36 -14.49 6.82
CA PRO A 129 8.37 -15.53 6.55
C PRO A 129 7.66 -15.95 7.83
N GLN A 130 6.33 -16.05 7.81
CA GLN A 130 5.50 -16.32 8.98
C GLN A 130 4.53 -17.45 8.71
N ILE A 131 4.49 -18.42 9.62
CA ILE A 131 3.44 -19.44 9.63
C ILE A 131 2.16 -18.80 10.17
N ILE A 132 1.09 -18.86 9.40
CA ILE A 132 -0.21 -18.32 9.74
C ILE A 132 -1.15 -19.46 10.07
N TYR A 133 -1.89 -19.35 11.17
CA TYR A 133 -2.87 -20.32 11.62
C TYR A 133 -4.21 -19.66 11.95
N ARG A 134 -5.25 -20.47 12.13
CA ARG A 134 -6.57 -20.00 12.53
C ARG A 134 -6.73 -19.92 14.05
N ASN A 135 -7.14 -18.75 14.55
CA ASN A 135 -7.52 -18.55 15.95
C ASN A 135 -8.61 -19.55 16.36
N GLY A 136 -8.47 -20.14 17.55
CA GLY A 136 -9.35 -21.21 18.02
C GLY A 136 -8.85 -22.62 17.70
N GLN A 137 -7.85 -22.78 16.83
CA GLN A 137 -7.09 -24.02 16.68
C GLN A 137 -5.80 -24.00 17.51
N SER A 138 -5.21 -25.18 17.72
CA SER A 138 -3.91 -25.32 18.41
C SER A 138 -2.82 -24.61 17.61
N ARG A 139 -2.18 -23.60 18.22
CA ARG A 139 -1.07 -22.85 17.62
C ARG A 139 0.18 -23.74 17.50
N PRO A 140 0.70 -24.01 16.29
CA PRO A 140 2.02 -24.64 16.16
C PRO A 140 3.09 -23.66 16.67
N THR A 141 4.11 -24.18 17.35
CA THR A 141 5.13 -23.35 18.01
C THR A 141 6.50 -23.42 17.35
N ASP A 142 6.73 -24.44 16.52
CA ASP A 142 7.95 -24.61 15.76
C ASP A 142 7.70 -25.45 14.48
N ALA A 143 8.79 -25.75 13.74
CA ALA A 143 8.72 -26.47 12.48
C ALA A 143 8.25 -27.94 12.60
N LYS A 144 8.45 -28.62 13.75
CA LYS A 144 7.98 -30.02 13.89
C LYS A 144 6.47 -30.10 14.03
N ASP A 145 5.84 -29.04 14.56
CA ASP A 145 4.39 -28.95 14.76
C ASP A 145 3.62 -28.77 13.43
N LEU A 146 4.32 -28.61 12.30
CA LEU A 146 3.76 -28.57 10.96
C LEU A 146 3.36 -29.95 10.42
N VAL A 147 3.89 -31.04 11.02
CA VAL A 147 3.58 -32.41 10.61
C VAL A 147 2.10 -32.70 10.80
N GLY A 148 1.46 -33.27 9.78
CA GLY A 148 0.03 -33.62 9.79
C GLY A 148 -0.93 -32.43 9.72
N LYS A 149 -0.44 -31.23 9.35
CA LYS A 149 -1.27 -30.05 9.07
C LYS A 149 -1.56 -29.94 7.58
N LYS A 150 -2.74 -29.47 7.22
CA LYS A 150 -3.06 -29.11 5.84
C LYS A 150 -2.46 -27.73 5.52
N ILE A 151 -1.32 -27.72 4.83
CA ILE A 151 -0.57 -26.52 4.48
C ILE A 151 -0.72 -26.23 2.98
N MET A 152 -0.99 -24.98 2.60
CA MET A 152 -0.94 -24.54 1.20
C MET A 152 -0.09 -23.28 1.04
N VAL A 153 0.72 -23.22 -0.02
CA VAL A 153 1.55 -22.07 -0.38
C VAL A 153 1.48 -21.78 -1.89
N LEU A 154 1.97 -20.61 -2.31
CA LEU A 154 2.10 -20.29 -3.72
C LEU A 154 3.17 -21.16 -4.37
N LYS A 155 2.86 -21.70 -5.54
CA LYS A 155 3.80 -22.46 -6.36
C LYS A 155 4.95 -21.57 -6.83
N GLY A 156 6.18 -22.09 -6.81
CA GLY A 156 7.38 -21.35 -7.22
C GLY A 156 7.81 -20.24 -6.25
N SER A 157 7.19 -20.15 -5.07
CA SER A 157 7.55 -19.20 -4.02
C SER A 157 8.77 -19.66 -3.22
N THR A 158 9.48 -18.71 -2.61
CA THR A 158 10.53 -19.04 -1.63
C THR A 158 9.95 -19.70 -0.38
N HIS A 159 8.65 -19.58 -0.14
CA HIS A 159 7.91 -20.28 0.92
C HIS A 159 7.78 -21.78 0.61
N ALA A 160 7.50 -22.15 -0.64
CA ALA A 160 7.53 -23.53 -1.10
C ALA A 160 8.93 -24.15 -0.95
N ASP A 161 9.98 -23.41 -1.34
CA ASP A 161 11.38 -23.85 -1.14
C ASP A 161 11.69 -24.12 0.35
N GLN A 162 11.21 -23.24 1.25
CA GLN A 162 11.39 -23.42 2.69
C GLN A 162 10.70 -24.69 3.21
N LEU A 163 9.45 -24.95 2.78
CA LEU A 163 8.73 -26.15 3.17
C LEU A 163 9.37 -27.42 2.57
N ALA A 164 9.89 -27.35 1.35
CA ALA A 164 10.65 -28.44 0.73
C ALA A 164 11.92 -28.78 1.54
N GLN A 165 12.67 -27.77 1.97
CA GLN A 165 13.86 -27.95 2.82
C GLN A 165 13.50 -28.49 4.21
N LEU A 166 12.40 -28.02 4.80
CA LEU A 166 11.92 -28.54 6.08
C LEU A 166 11.46 -29.99 5.98
N LYS A 167 10.81 -30.38 4.88
CA LYS A 167 10.37 -31.76 4.64
C LYS A 167 11.53 -32.76 4.61
N GLN A 168 12.73 -32.34 4.17
CA GLN A 168 13.94 -33.18 4.26
C GLN A 168 14.33 -33.48 5.71
N LYS A 169 14.08 -32.54 6.63
CA LYS A 169 14.36 -32.69 8.07
C LYS A 169 13.22 -33.39 8.81
N PHE A 170 11.98 -33.11 8.40
CA PHE A 170 10.75 -33.66 8.99
C PHE A 170 9.89 -34.28 7.89
N PRO A 171 10.12 -35.57 7.54
CA PRO A 171 9.48 -36.21 6.38
C PRO A 171 7.93 -36.28 6.42
N GLY A 172 7.33 -36.11 7.60
CA GLY A 172 5.87 -36.06 7.78
C GLY A 172 5.22 -34.72 7.45
N ILE A 173 6.00 -33.70 7.04
CA ILE A 173 5.44 -32.45 6.52
C ILE A 173 4.88 -32.69 5.12
N GLU A 174 3.59 -32.42 4.95
CA GLU A 174 2.89 -32.40 3.68
C GLU A 174 2.37 -30.99 3.42
N TYR A 175 2.46 -30.54 2.17
CA TYR A 175 1.99 -29.24 1.73
C TYR A 175 1.56 -29.29 0.28
N GLU A 176 0.62 -28.43 -0.08
CA GLU A 176 0.12 -28.23 -1.44
C GLU A 176 0.67 -26.90 -2.00
N GLU A 177 0.99 -26.90 -3.28
CA GLU A 177 1.37 -25.70 -4.03
C GLU A 177 0.26 -25.37 -5.02
N SER A 178 -0.12 -24.09 -5.10
CA SER A 178 -1.13 -23.62 -6.06
C SER A 178 -0.56 -22.47 -6.91
N ASP A 179 -0.81 -22.55 -8.22
CA ASP A 179 -0.54 -21.50 -9.22
C ASP A 179 -1.82 -20.74 -9.63
N ALA A 180 -2.95 -21.04 -9.01
CA ALA A 180 -4.26 -20.47 -9.31
C ALA A 180 -4.81 -19.57 -8.19
N VAL A 181 -3.98 -19.19 -7.23
CA VAL A 181 -4.38 -18.39 -6.05
C VAL A 181 -3.34 -17.32 -5.75
N GLU A 182 -3.75 -16.27 -5.04
CA GLU A 182 -2.84 -15.27 -4.47
C GLU A 182 -2.76 -15.39 -2.93
N VAL A 183 -1.84 -14.63 -2.32
CA VAL A 183 -1.66 -14.64 -0.85
C VAL A 183 -2.96 -14.33 -0.10
N VAL A 184 -3.79 -13.43 -0.65
CA VAL A 184 -5.10 -13.09 -0.08
C VAL A 184 -6.03 -14.30 0.01
N ASP A 185 -5.97 -15.23 -0.95
CA ASP A 185 -6.79 -16.44 -0.96
C ASP A 185 -6.27 -17.47 0.05
N LEU A 186 -4.94 -17.63 0.16
CA LEU A 186 -4.33 -18.50 1.18
C LEU A 186 -4.74 -18.05 2.60
N LEU A 187 -4.70 -16.74 2.86
CA LEU A 187 -5.13 -16.18 4.14
C LEU A 187 -6.64 -16.36 4.37
N ARG A 188 -7.46 -16.22 3.33
CA ARG A 188 -8.91 -16.53 3.40
C ARG A 188 -9.17 -17.99 3.73
N MET A 189 -8.46 -18.91 3.07
CA MET A 189 -8.58 -20.35 3.32
C MET A 189 -8.24 -20.70 4.77
N VAL A 190 -7.24 -20.05 5.38
CA VAL A 190 -6.96 -20.20 6.82
C VAL A 190 -8.08 -19.59 7.68
N ASP A 191 -8.55 -18.38 7.34
CA ASP A 191 -9.61 -17.70 8.11
C ASP A 191 -10.91 -18.51 8.18
N GLU A 192 -11.27 -19.14 7.06
CA GLU A 192 -12.46 -19.98 6.90
C GLU A 192 -12.25 -21.42 7.39
N GLY A 193 -11.00 -21.86 7.53
CA GLY A 193 -10.61 -23.20 7.97
C GLY A 193 -10.64 -24.26 6.88
N GLN A 194 -10.46 -23.86 5.61
CA GLN A 194 -10.30 -24.78 4.48
C GLN A 194 -8.91 -25.44 4.45
N ILE A 195 -7.91 -24.73 4.97
CA ILE A 195 -6.55 -25.20 5.26
C ILE A 195 -6.21 -24.84 6.71
N ASP A 196 -5.28 -25.58 7.31
CA ASP A 196 -4.88 -25.31 8.70
C ASP A 196 -3.87 -24.17 8.77
N LEU A 197 -2.92 -24.16 7.84
CA LEU A 197 -1.78 -23.25 7.85
C LEU A 197 -1.42 -22.75 6.44
N THR A 198 -0.82 -21.57 6.38
CA THR A 198 -0.05 -21.10 5.22
C THR A 198 1.26 -20.46 5.68
N LEU A 199 2.18 -20.25 4.74
CA LEU A 199 3.47 -19.57 4.97
C LEU A 199 3.56 -18.38 4.01
N VAL A 200 3.65 -17.17 4.57
CA VAL A 200 3.64 -15.91 3.80
C VAL A 200 4.61 -14.90 4.43
N ASP A 201 4.97 -13.85 3.70
CA ASP A 201 5.83 -12.78 4.25
C ASP A 201 5.05 -11.85 5.20
N SER A 202 5.75 -11.30 6.20
CA SER A 202 5.16 -10.47 7.26
C SER A 202 4.43 -9.22 6.76
N ASN A 203 4.88 -8.61 5.66
CA ASN A 203 4.21 -7.47 5.04
C ASN A 203 2.85 -7.85 4.41
N GLU A 204 2.73 -9.06 3.87
CA GLU A 204 1.48 -9.59 3.32
C GLU A 204 0.45 -9.82 4.44
N VAL A 205 0.91 -10.34 5.60
CA VAL A 205 0.06 -10.44 6.80
C VAL A 205 -0.39 -9.05 7.24
N ALA A 206 0.55 -8.10 7.32
CA ALA A 206 0.25 -6.74 7.77
C ALA A 206 -0.79 -6.03 6.89
N MET A 207 -0.72 -6.25 5.57
CA MET A 207 -1.67 -5.70 4.61
C MET A 207 -3.05 -6.37 4.72
N ASN A 208 -3.09 -7.69 4.92
CA ASN A 208 -4.32 -8.48 4.78
C ASN A 208 -5.03 -8.78 6.11
N GLN A 209 -4.40 -8.56 7.26
CA GLN A 209 -4.98 -8.87 8.58
C GLN A 209 -6.33 -8.19 8.82
N VAL A 210 -6.58 -7.06 8.16
CA VAL A 210 -7.83 -6.33 8.33
C VAL A 210 -9.05 -6.97 7.64
N TYR A 211 -8.82 -7.86 6.68
CA TYR A 211 -9.89 -8.62 6.02
C TYR A 211 -10.24 -9.90 6.78
N PHE A 212 -9.30 -10.43 7.54
CA PHE A 212 -9.34 -11.78 8.10
C PHE A 212 -9.21 -11.75 9.63
N THR A 213 -10.35 -11.87 10.32
CA THR A 213 -10.41 -11.72 11.79
C THR A 213 -9.85 -12.91 12.57
N ASN A 214 -9.76 -14.08 11.93
CA ASN A 214 -9.37 -15.34 12.56
C ASN A 214 -7.92 -15.72 12.29
N ILE A 215 -7.26 -15.18 11.26
CA ILE A 215 -5.84 -15.49 11.02
C ILE A 215 -4.95 -14.94 12.12
N ARG A 216 -3.91 -15.69 12.51
CA ARG A 216 -2.95 -15.33 13.56
C ARG A 216 -1.56 -15.79 13.14
N VAL A 217 -0.52 -15.05 13.52
CA VAL A 217 0.87 -15.50 13.36
C VAL A 217 1.16 -16.57 14.41
N ALA A 218 1.65 -17.72 13.95
CA ALA A 218 2.12 -18.80 14.81
C ALA A 218 3.54 -18.52 15.28
N PHE A 219 4.50 -18.46 14.34
CA PHE A 219 5.90 -18.13 14.57
C PHE A 219 6.56 -17.69 13.26
N ASP A 220 7.70 -17.02 13.39
CA ASP A 220 8.57 -16.63 12.28
C ASP A 220 9.39 -17.85 11.83
N LEU A 221 9.34 -18.18 10.54
CA LEU A 221 10.06 -19.32 9.97
C LEU A 221 11.34 -18.87 9.25
N GLY A 222 12.42 -18.81 10.01
CA GLY A 222 13.75 -18.41 9.53
C GLY A 222 14.03 -16.93 9.76
N ASP A 223 15.15 -16.47 9.21
CA ASP A 223 15.60 -15.08 9.35
C ASP A 223 14.84 -14.13 8.41
N ALA A 224 14.97 -12.83 8.69
CA ALA A 224 14.51 -11.78 7.80
C ALA A 224 15.19 -11.87 6.43
N ARG A 225 14.44 -11.53 5.37
CA ARG A 225 14.83 -11.63 3.98
C ARG A 225 14.56 -10.34 3.24
N ASP A 226 15.38 -10.11 2.23
CA ASP A 226 15.35 -8.92 1.41
C ASP A 226 14.47 -9.13 0.16
N GLN A 227 13.48 -8.24 -0.01
CA GLN A 227 12.76 -8.08 -1.26
C GLN A 227 13.49 -7.09 -2.17
N SER A 228 13.64 -7.50 -3.43
CA SER A 228 14.35 -6.79 -4.49
C SER A 228 13.57 -6.89 -5.80
N TRP A 229 13.77 -5.91 -6.69
CA TRP A 229 13.30 -6.03 -8.05
C TRP A 229 14.20 -6.97 -8.84
N ALA A 230 13.66 -7.56 -9.90
CA ALA A 230 14.40 -8.47 -10.77
C ALA A 230 14.47 -7.95 -12.21
N VAL A 231 15.61 -8.14 -12.85
CA VAL A 231 15.82 -7.88 -14.28
C VAL A 231 16.35 -9.14 -14.95
N ALA A 232 16.25 -9.18 -16.28
CA ALA A 232 16.75 -10.31 -17.06
C ALA A 232 18.25 -10.57 -16.82
N THR A 233 18.66 -11.82 -16.96
CA THR A 233 20.09 -12.19 -17.03
C THR A 233 20.76 -11.57 -18.27
N GLY A 234 22.07 -11.42 -18.22
CA GLY A 234 22.88 -10.85 -19.30
C GLY A 234 23.97 -9.93 -18.78
N ASP A 235 24.81 -9.44 -19.70
CA ASP A 235 25.98 -8.61 -19.36
C ASP A 235 25.63 -7.11 -19.24
N ASP A 236 24.47 -6.72 -19.76
CA ASP A 236 24.00 -5.35 -19.72
C ASP A 236 23.49 -4.98 -18.31
N ASN A 237 24.22 -4.09 -17.64
CA ASN A 237 23.89 -3.58 -16.31
C ASN A 237 23.25 -2.19 -16.33
N SER A 238 22.99 -1.60 -17.51
CA SER A 238 22.53 -0.21 -17.64
C SER A 238 21.28 0.08 -16.81
N LEU A 239 20.21 -0.70 -17.01
CA LEU A 239 18.95 -0.55 -16.27
C LEU A 239 19.10 -0.92 -14.78
N LEU A 240 19.87 -1.96 -14.46
CA LEU A 240 20.05 -2.41 -13.09
C LEU A 240 20.78 -1.37 -12.22
N ASN A 241 21.80 -0.72 -12.78
CA ASN A 241 22.53 0.35 -12.11
C ASN A 241 21.61 1.54 -11.82
N GLU A 242 20.82 1.96 -12.81
CA GLU A 242 19.85 3.07 -12.67
C GLU A 242 18.76 2.75 -11.63
N ILE A 243 18.28 1.49 -11.59
CA ILE A 243 17.38 1.01 -10.54
C ILE A 243 18.03 1.14 -9.16
N ASN A 244 19.27 0.68 -9.00
CA ASN A 244 19.96 0.71 -7.71
C ASN A 244 20.19 2.14 -7.22
N GLU A 245 20.61 3.06 -8.12
CA GLU A 245 20.75 4.48 -7.81
C GLU A 245 19.42 5.11 -7.37
N TYR A 246 18.33 4.78 -8.06
CA TYR A 246 16.99 5.22 -7.69
C TYR A 246 16.58 4.70 -6.31
N LEU A 247 16.73 3.40 -6.05
CA LEU A 247 16.37 2.77 -4.77
C LEU A 247 17.15 3.39 -3.59
N ASP A 248 18.45 3.63 -3.78
CA ASP A 248 19.29 4.30 -2.78
C ASP A 248 18.84 5.75 -2.53
N LYS A 249 18.48 6.49 -3.60
CA LYS A 249 17.94 7.85 -3.53
C LYS A 249 16.62 7.90 -2.74
N VAL A 250 15.66 7.02 -3.03
CA VAL A 250 14.35 7.01 -2.34
C VAL A 250 14.41 6.48 -0.92
N LYS A 251 15.38 5.62 -0.61
CA LYS A 251 15.72 5.22 0.76
C LYS A 251 16.26 6.42 1.54
N LYS A 252 17.25 7.13 0.99
CA LYS A 252 17.89 8.29 1.65
C LYS A 252 16.95 9.47 1.88
N ASN A 253 16.03 9.75 0.95
CA ASN A 253 15.08 10.88 1.08
C ASN A 253 13.76 10.50 1.82
N GLY A 254 13.66 9.26 2.30
CA GLY A 254 12.52 8.74 3.06
C GLY A 254 11.25 8.49 2.25
N THR A 255 11.29 8.55 0.91
CA THR A 255 10.14 8.20 0.05
C THR A 255 9.74 6.74 0.25
N LEU A 256 10.73 5.86 0.30
CA LEU A 256 10.51 4.43 0.51
C LEU A 256 9.83 4.17 1.87
N GLN A 257 10.29 4.81 2.94
CA GLN A 257 9.64 4.67 4.26
C GLN A 257 8.19 5.17 4.24
N ARG A 258 7.89 6.28 3.55
CA ARG A 258 6.52 6.78 3.43
C ARG A 258 5.59 5.81 2.72
N LEU A 259 6.11 5.10 1.69
CA LEU A 259 5.35 4.04 1.02
C LEU A 259 5.14 2.86 1.97
N LYS A 260 6.19 2.40 2.67
CA LYS A 260 6.06 1.31 3.66
C LYS A 260 5.02 1.62 4.73
N ASP A 261 5.07 2.81 5.31
CA ASP A 261 4.13 3.23 6.36
C ASP A 261 2.68 3.27 5.85
N ARG A 262 2.48 3.67 4.58
CA ARG A 262 1.16 3.76 3.95
C ARG A 262 0.56 2.37 3.72
N TYR A 263 1.33 1.40 3.25
CA TYR A 263 0.82 0.08 2.90
C TYR A 263 0.90 -0.92 4.06
N TYR A 264 1.99 -0.92 4.83
CA TYR A 264 2.28 -1.96 5.83
C TYR A 264 2.27 -1.45 7.27
N GLY A 265 2.40 -0.14 7.50
CA GLY A 265 2.53 0.46 8.84
C GLY A 265 1.25 0.44 9.70
N HIS A 266 0.25 -0.35 9.32
CA HIS A 266 -1.03 -0.45 10.01
C HIS A 266 -0.94 -1.37 11.23
N VAL A 267 -0.26 -2.52 11.09
CA VAL A 267 -0.06 -3.45 12.20
C VAL A 267 0.92 -2.91 13.24
N ASP A 268 1.97 -2.21 12.82
CA ASP A 268 2.97 -1.63 13.73
C ASP A 268 2.36 -0.61 14.70
N VAL A 269 1.27 0.07 14.31
CA VAL A 269 0.71 1.17 15.10
C VAL A 269 -0.67 0.87 15.70
N LEU A 270 -1.52 0.08 15.03
CA LEU A 270 -2.73 -0.44 15.67
C LEU A 270 -2.40 -1.56 16.65
N GLY A 271 -1.26 -2.23 16.46
CA GLY A 271 -0.95 -3.51 17.06
C GLY A 271 -1.84 -4.62 16.50
N TYR A 272 -1.39 -5.86 16.66
CA TYR A 272 -2.11 -7.06 16.22
C TYR A 272 -3.58 -7.11 16.71
N MET A 273 -3.80 -6.78 17.98
CA MET A 273 -5.14 -6.72 18.57
C MET A 273 -5.98 -5.58 18.00
N GLY A 274 -5.38 -4.42 17.70
CA GLY A 274 -6.10 -3.29 17.14
C GLY A 274 -6.57 -3.52 15.71
N ALA A 275 -5.73 -4.13 14.86
CA ALA A 275 -6.11 -4.52 13.50
C ALA A 275 -7.26 -5.54 13.49
N THR A 276 -7.16 -6.56 14.35
CA THR A 276 -8.23 -7.57 14.51
C THR A 276 -9.53 -6.95 15.02
N THR A 277 -9.45 -6.07 16.03
CA THR A 277 -10.62 -5.38 16.59
C THR A 277 -11.27 -4.47 15.56
N PHE A 278 -10.47 -3.79 14.74
CA PHE A 278 -10.97 -2.99 13.63
C PHE A 278 -11.74 -3.84 12.62
N ALA A 279 -11.16 -4.97 12.20
CA ALA A 279 -11.80 -5.91 11.27
C ALA A 279 -13.16 -6.42 11.81
N GLN A 280 -13.23 -6.77 13.10
CA GLN A 280 -14.48 -7.16 13.75
C GLN A 280 -15.52 -6.03 13.73
N HIS A 281 -15.12 -4.80 14.06
CA HIS A 281 -16.01 -3.65 14.01
C HIS A 281 -16.45 -3.32 12.59
N LEU A 282 -15.58 -3.53 11.59
CA LEU A 282 -15.90 -3.32 10.18
C LEU A 282 -17.05 -4.22 9.73
N GLN A 283 -17.06 -5.48 10.19
CA GLN A 283 -18.12 -6.44 9.91
C GLN A 283 -19.38 -6.20 10.76
N GLN A 284 -19.23 -5.90 12.06
CA GLN A 284 -20.35 -5.90 13.01
C GLN A 284 -21.01 -4.53 13.26
N ARG A 285 -20.26 -3.44 13.07
CA ARG A 285 -20.69 -2.08 13.45
C ARG A 285 -20.87 -1.16 12.25
N LEU A 286 -19.91 -1.10 11.31
CA LEU A 286 -20.00 -0.20 10.16
C LEU A 286 -21.31 -0.35 9.36
N PRO A 287 -21.84 -1.57 9.08
CA PRO A 287 -23.03 -1.73 8.25
C PRO A 287 -24.27 -1.03 8.83
N LYS A 288 -24.32 -0.85 10.16
CA LYS A 288 -25.41 -0.14 10.85
C LYS A 288 -25.43 1.36 10.52
N TYR A 289 -24.30 1.94 10.10
CA TYR A 289 -24.12 3.39 9.92
C TYR A 289 -23.65 3.80 8.53
N GLU A 290 -23.23 2.85 7.70
CA GLU A 290 -22.67 3.10 6.37
C GLU A 290 -23.55 3.98 5.48
N GLN A 291 -24.86 3.74 5.48
CA GLN A 291 -25.81 4.55 4.71
C GLN A 291 -25.84 6.02 5.18
N HIS A 292 -25.71 6.27 6.49
CA HIS A 292 -25.63 7.63 7.02
C HIS A 292 -24.32 8.30 6.61
N PHE A 293 -23.19 7.58 6.69
CA PHE A 293 -21.91 8.09 6.20
C PHE A 293 -21.98 8.46 4.72
N LYS A 294 -22.46 7.56 3.86
CA LYS A 294 -22.60 7.81 2.42
C LYS A 294 -23.51 9.00 2.12
N ALA A 295 -24.66 9.10 2.78
CA ALA A 295 -25.63 10.16 2.54
C ALA A 295 -25.07 11.55 2.89
N TYR A 296 -24.46 11.70 4.07
CA TYR A 296 -23.96 13.00 4.52
C TYR A 296 -22.62 13.36 3.90
N ALA A 297 -21.75 12.39 3.63
CA ALA A 297 -20.50 12.63 2.91
C ALA A 297 -20.75 13.14 1.48
N LYS A 298 -21.73 12.56 0.77
CA LYS A 298 -22.16 13.05 -0.56
C LYS A 298 -22.64 14.50 -0.50
N LYS A 299 -23.41 14.86 0.54
CA LYS A 299 -23.94 16.22 0.71
C LYS A 299 -22.82 17.24 0.95
N GLU A 300 -21.87 16.88 1.80
CA GLU A 300 -20.76 17.76 2.20
C GLU A 300 -19.52 17.63 1.29
N LYS A 301 -19.62 16.89 0.17
CA LYS A 301 -18.55 16.65 -0.81
C LYS A 301 -17.25 16.12 -0.19
N VAL A 302 -17.36 15.23 0.79
CA VAL A 302 -16.23 14.50 1.39
C VAL A 302 -16.35 13.01 1.06
N ASP A 303 -15.24 12.27 1.09
CA ASP A 303 -15.30 10.81 0.94
C ASP A 303 -15.99 10.19 2.17
N TRP A 304 -16.96 9.30 1.94
CA TRP A 304 -17.70 8.66 3.03
C TRP A 304 -16.83 7.76 3.89
N ARG A 305 -15.77 7.18 3.33
CA ARG A 305 -14.80 6.34 4.03
C ARG A 305 -13.93 7.17 4.96
N LEU A 306 -13.58 8.39 4.55
CA LEU A 306 -12.88 9.34 5.42
C LEU A 306 -13.76 9.73 6.61
N LEU A 307 -15.05 10.02 6.36
CA LEU A 307 -15.99 10.33 7.42
C LEU A 307 -16.21 9.15 8.38
N ALA A 308 -16.29 7.93 7.84
CA ALA A 308 -16.36 6.71 8.63
C ALA A 308 -15.08 6.48 9.46
N ALA A 309 -13.90 6.75 8.90
CA ALA A 309 -12.62 6.68 9.61
C ALA A 309 -12.56 7.67 10.80
N VAL A 310 -13.06 8.89 10.64
CA VAL A 310 -13.23 9.86 11.74
C VAL A 310 -14.14 9.27 12.83
N GLY A 311 -15.32 8.76 12.46
CA GLY A 311 -16.24 8.15 13.43
C GLY A 311 -15.65 6.94 14.15
N TYR A 312 -14.76 6.18 13.50
CA TYR A 312 -14.06 5.08 14.13
C TYR A 312 -13.03 5.58 15.14
N GLN A 313 -12.18 6.53 14.76
CA GLN A 313 -11.19 7.11 15.67
C GLN A 313 -11.84 7.76 16.90
N GLU A 314 -13.02 8.35 16.74
CA GLU A 314 -13.73 9.05 17.81
C GLU A 314 -14.46 8.11 18.78
N SER A 315 -15.13 7.06 18.28
CA SER A 315 -16.02 6.23 19.12
C SER A 315 -15.94 4.72 18.85
N LEU A 316 -15.10 4.27 17.92
CA LEU A 316 -15.13 2.91 17.38
C LEU A 316 -16.54 2.56 16.83
N TRP A 317 -17.20 3.55 16.22
CA TRP A 317 -18.59 3.52 15.76
C TRP A 317 -19.62 3.17 16.84
N GLN A 318 -19.47 3.76 18.03
CA GLN A 318 -20.43 3.59 19.13
C GLN A 318 -21.19 4.91 19.39
N PRO A 319 -22.51 4.95 19.18
CA PRO A 319 -23.28 6.20 19.23
C PRO A 319 -23.50 6.74 20.64
N ALA A 320 -23.33 5.90 21.67
CA ALA A 320 -23.58 6.27 23.06
C ALA A 320 -22.31 6.65 23.85
N VAL A 321 -21.16 6.83 23.19
CA VAL A 321 -19.90 7.17 23.86
C VAL A 321 -19.97 8.57 24.46
N THR A 322 -19.44 8.71 25.66
CA THR A 322 -19.31 9.99 26.38
C THR A 322 -17.93 10.11 27.00
N SER A 323 -17.31 11.29 26.93
CA SER A 323 -16.02 11.56 27.59
C SER A 323 -16.17 12.41 28.86
N LYS A 324 -15.14 12.40 29.70
CA LYS A 324 -14.99 13.33 30.84
C LYS A 324 -14.88 14.80 30.41
N THR A 325 -14.49 15.06 29.17
CA THR A 325 -14.37 16.41 28.59
C THR A 325 -15.68 16.91 27.97
N GLY A 326 -16.76 16.13 28.04
CA GLY A 326 -18.11 16.56 27.65
C GLY A 326 -18.47 16.37 26.17
N VAL A 327 -17.57 15.82 25.35
CA VAL A 327 -17.89 15.36 24.00
C VAL A 327 -18.69 14.05 24.04
N ARG A 328 -19.62 13.89 23.10
CA ARG A 328 -20.57 12.75 23.07
C ARG A 328 -20.93 12.35 21.64
N GLY A 329 -21.33 11.10 21.49
CA GLY A 329 -21.89 10.60 20.24
C GLY A 329 -20.88 9.90 19.34
N LEU A 330 -21.36 9.37 18.23
CA LEU A 330 -20.54 8.63 17.26
C LEU A 330 -19.36 9.47 16.72
N MET A 331 -19.59 10.75 16.46
CA MET A 331 -18.58 11.70 15.98
C MET A 331 -18.00 12.59 17.08
N MET A 332 -18.27 12.28 18.35
CA MET A 332 -17.75 12.96 19.55
C MET A 332 -17.85 14.49 19.49
N LEU A 333 -19.04 15.00 19.19
CA LEU A 333 -19.28 16.45 19.08
C LEU A 333 -19.35 17.10 20.47
N THR A 334 -18.77 18.29 20.60
CA THR A 334 -19.02 19.18 21.74
C THR A 334 -20.46 19.69 21.69
N GLN A 335 -20.98 20.24 22.79
CA GLN A 335 -22.32 20.85 22.78
C GLN A 335 -22.40 22.04 21.81
N ASN A 336 -21.37 22.90 21.80
CA ASN A 336 -21.31 24.08 20.95
C ASN A 336 -21.24 23.68 19.46
N THR A 337 -20.40 22.69 19.12
CA THR A 337 -20.31 22.17 17.76
C THR A 337 -21.63 21.55 17.32
N ALA A 338 -22.27 20.75 18.18
CA ALA A 338 -23.57 20.15 17.87
C ALA A 338 -24.64 21.23 17.58
N GLN A 339 -24.72 22.26 18.42
CA GLN A 339 -25.65 23.37 18.20
C GLN A 339 -25.36 24.11 16.89
N ALA A 340 -24.08 24.44 16.63
CA ALA A 340 -23.68 25.13 15.40
C ALA A 340 -23.99 24.32 14.13
N MET A 341 -23.91 22.98 14.19
CA MET A 341 -24.15 22.10 13.06
C MET A 341 -25.62 21.65 12.91
N GLY A 342 -26.50 22.07 13.83
CA GLY A 342 -27.92 21.72 13.83
C GLY A 342 -28.22 20.31 14.35
N VAL A 343 -27.45 19.82 15.31
CA VAL A 343 -27.64 18.54 16.00
C VAL A 343 -28.38 18.76 17.31
N SER A 344 -29.60 18.23 17.41
CA SER A 344 -30.43 18.31 18.62
C SER A 344 -30.17 17.17 19.59
N ASN A 345 -29.78 15.99 19.09
CA ASN A 345 -29.41 14.83 19.90
C ASN A 345 -28.05 14.28 19.47
N ARG A 346 -27.01 14.49 20.28
CA ARG A 346 -25.64 13.99 20.01
C ARG A 346 -25.52 12.47 20.06
N LEU A 347 -26.42 11.78 20.76
CA LEU A 347 -26.42 10.31 20.89
C LEU A 347 -27.20 9.61 19.77
N ASP A 348 -27.91 10.37 18.92
CA ASP A 348 -28.50 9.83 17.70
C ASP A 348 -27.39 9.65 16.63
N PRO A 349 -27.14 8.42 16.13
CA PRO A 349 -26.05 8.17 15.19
C PRO A 349 -26.18 8.97 13.90
N LYS A 350 -27.40 9.12 13.37
CA LYS A 350 -27.64 9.84 12.11
C LYS A 350 -27.33 11.33 12.27
N GLN A 351 -27.80 11.97 13.34
CA GLN A 351 -27.50 13.36 13.62
C GLN A 351 -26.03 13.58 13.98
N SER A 352 -25.42 12.67 14.76
CA SER A 352 -24.00 12.76 15.10
C SER A 352 -23.13 12.72 13.84
N ILE A 353 -23.39 11.79 12.92
CA ILE A 353 -22.70 11.69 11.62
C ILE A 353 -22.94 12.93 10.76
N MET A 354 -24.18 13.43 10.68
CA MET A 354 -24.52 14.65 9.95
C MET A 354 -23.74 15.86 10.47
N GLY A 355 -23.71 16.04 11.80
CA GLY A 355 -23.00 17.15 12.43
C GLY A 355 -21.49 17.06 12.24
N GLY A 356 -20.92 15.85 12.39
CA GLY A 356 -19.49 15.61 12.15
C GLY A 356 -19.09 15.87 10.69
N ALA A 357 -19.92 15.45 9.73
CA ALA A 357 -19.68 15.70 8.30
C ALA A 357 -19.62 17.20 7.98
N LYS A 358 -20.64 17.94 8.43
CA LYS A 358 -20.69 19.40 8.28
C LYS A 358 -19.52 20.08 8.97
N TYR A 359 -19.16 19.64 10.16
CA TYR A 359 -18.06 20.25 10.91
C TYR A 359 -16.71 20.02 10.22
N LEU A 360 -16.47 18.82 9.68
CA LEU A 360 -15.26 18.54 8.90
C LEU A 360 -15.20 19.39 7.62
N ALA A 361 -16.30 19.49 6.87
CA ALA A 361 -16.37 20.36 5.70
C ALA A 361 -16.14 21.84 6.08
N TYR A 362 -16.77 22.30 7.15
CA TYR A 362 -16.55 23.64 7.69
C TYR A 362 -15.07 23.88 8.06
N MET A 363 -14.39 22.91 8.69
CA MET A 363 -12.95 23.02 8.95
C MET A 363 -12.14 23.11 7.66
N LYS A 364 -12.47 22.33 6.61
CA LYS A 364 -11.82 22.43 5.30
C LYS A 364 -12.02 23.81 4.67
N ASP A 365 -13.21 24.39 4.78
CA ASP A 365 -13.52 25.70 4.16
C ASP A 365 -12.81 26.86 4.86
N GLN A 366 -12.51 26.74 6.15
CA GLN A 366 -11.81 27.77 6.92
C GLN A 366 -10.28 27.78 6.72
N LEU A 367 -9.72 26.77 6.05
CA LEU A 367 -8.28 26.72 5.78
C LEU A 367 -7.88 27.71 4.68
N ASP A 368 -6.67 28.25 4.82
CA ASP A 368 -6.03 29.10 3.81
C ASP A 368 -6.03 28.43 2.42
N GLU A 369 -6.27 29.21 1.36
CA GLU A 369 -6.28 28.72 -0.02
C GLU A 369 -4.91 28.19 -0.45
N SER A 370 -3.82 28.60 0.19
CA SER A 370 -2.48 28.06 -0.10
C SER A 370 -2.35 26.57 0.24
N ILE A 371 -3.20 26.05 1.13
CA ILE A 371 -3.19 24.63 1.53
C ILE A 371 -4.00 23.81 0.53
N GLN A 372 -3.28 23.09 -0.33
CA GLN A 372 -3.83 22.25 -1.40
C GLN A 372 -4.05 20.79 -0.95
N GLU A 373 -4.89 20.04 -1.67
CA GLU A 373 -5.04 18.59 -1.45
C GLU A 373 -3.76 17.83 -1.85
N PRO A 374 -3.43 16.70 -1.21
CA PRO A 374 -4.18 16.05 -0.12
C PRO A 374 -3.91 16.64 1.28
N ASP A 375 -2.97 17.59 1.40
CA ASP A 375 -2.59 18.19 2.69
C ASP A 375 -3.80 18.88 3.36
N ARG A 376 -4.63 19.58 2.58
CA ARG A 376 -5.84 20.29 3.07
C ARG A 376 -6.72 19.41 3.93
N THR A 377 -6.95 18.17 3.52
CA THR A 377 -7.73 17.20 4.31
C THR A 377 -7.06 16.89 5.65
N TRP A 378 -5.73 16.73 5.70
CA TRP A 378 -4.99 16.46 6.93
C TRP A 378 -4.98 17.65 7.89
N PHE A 379 -4.84 18.87 7.36
CA PHE A 379 -4.99 20.09 8.15
C PHE A 379 -6.40 20.21 8.73
N ALA A 380 -7.45 19.89 7.96
CA ALA A 380 -8.82 19.97 8.46
C ALA A 380 -9.11 18.96 9.57
N LEU A 381 -8.56 17.74 9.49
CA LEU A 381 -8.62 16.76 10.57
C LEU A 381 -7.85 17.24 11.83
N ALA A 382 -6.69 17.87 11.66
CA ALA A 382 -5.97 18.46 12.78
C ALA A 382 -6.81 19.59 13.43
N ALA A 383 -7.41 20.47 12.62
CA ALA A 383 -8.30 21.53 13.09
C ALA A 383 -9.56 20.98 13.77
N TYR A 384 -10.11 19.87 13.29
CA TYR A 384 -11.24 19.17 13.91
C TYR A 384 -10.90 18.75 15.35
N ASN A 385 -9.67 18.26 15.58
CA ASN A 385 -9.23 17.76 16.88
C ASN A 385 -8.74 18.86 17.84
N VAL A 386 -7.87 19.75 17.37
CA VAL A 386 -7.19 20.74 18.23
C VAL A 386 -7.74 22.16 18.08
N GLY A 387 -8.65 22.38 17.13
CA GLY A 387 -9.17 23.70 16.80
C GLY A 387 -8.27 24.47 15.82
N ILE A 388 -8.89 25.24 14.94
CA ILE A 388 -8.19 25.98 13.87
C ILE A 388 -7.21 27.05 14.40
N GLY A 389 -7.49 27.65 15.56
CA GLY A 389 -6.60 28.66 16.15
C GLY A 389 -5.22 28.09 16.50
N HIS A 390 -5.19 26.94 17.18
CA HIS A 390 -3.93 26.25 17.52
C HIS A 390 -3.22 25.70 16.27
N LEU A 391 -3.97 25.27 15.26
CA LEU A 391 -3.39 24.86 13.97
C LEU A 391 -2.69 26.04 13.27
N ASP A 392 -3.30 27.22 13.28
CA ASP A 392 -2.71 28.45 12.72
C ASP A 392 -1.44 28.87 13.49
N ASP A 393 -1.43 28.74 14.82
CA ASP A 393 -0.23 28.93 15.63
C ASP A 393 0.91 27.97 15.21
N ALA A 394 0.59 26.69 14.98
CA ALA A 394 1.58 25.72 14.50
C ALA A 394 2.10 26.06 13.11
N ARG A 395 1.25 26.51 12.18
CA ARG A 395 1.66 26.97 10.83
C ARG A 395 2.61 28.16 10.92
N LYS A 396 2.27 29.17 11.72
CA LYS A 396 3.12 30.35 11.92
C LYS A 396 4.47 30.00 12.55
N LEU A 397 4.48 29.07 13.50
CA LEU A 397 5.73 28.55 14.06
C LEU A 397 6.55 27.78 13.02
N ALA A 398 5.92 26.96 12.17
CA ALA A 398 6.60 26.25 11.09
C ALA A 398 7.30 27.21 10.12
N ALA A 399 6.60 28.26 9.67
CA ALA A 399 7.18 29.29 8.82
C ALA A 399 8.37 30.01 9.49
N LYS A 400 8.26 30.32 10.79
CA LYS A 400 9.37 30.93 11.57
C LYS A 400 10.60 30.02 11.68
N GLU A 401 10.41 28.71 11.64
CA GLU A 401 11.47 27.70 11.69
C GLU A 401 12.01 27.34 10.28
N GLY A 402 11.60 28.08 9.24
CA GLY A 402 12.02 27.84 7.86
C GLY A 402 11.40 26.59 7.22
N LEU A 403 10.33 26.05 7.81
CA LEU A 403 9.57 24.93 7.25
C LEU A 403 8.41 25.44 6.39
N ASN A 404 7.84 24.56 5.56
CA ASN A 404 6.69 24.94 4.73
C ASN A 404 5.38 24.87 5.54
N PRO A 405 4.67 26.00 5.78
CA PRO A 405 3.45 26.04 6.59
C PRO A 405 2.23 25.40 5.89
N ASP A 406 2.35 25.03 4.62
CA ASP A 406 1.27 24.46 3.81
C ASP A 406 1.47 22.95 3.58
N LYS A 407 2.56 22.38 4.11
CA LYS A 407 2.82 20.94 4.08
C LYS A 407 2.55 20.31 5.43
N TRP A 408 1.63 19.34 5.46
CA TRP A 408 1.25 18.63 6.68
C TRP A 408 2.45 17.96 7.33
N LEU A 409 3.37 17.40 6.53
CA LEU A 409 4.57 16.74 7.03
C LEU A 409 5.50 17.67 7.82
N ASP A 410 5.45 18.97 7.56
CA ASP A 410 6.24 19.95 8.28
C ASP A 410 5.48 20.47 9.50
N VAL A 411 4.21 20.84 9.34
CA VAL A 411 3.40 21.35 10.45
C VAL A 411 3.18 20.29 11.53
N LYS A 412 3.05 19.00 11.18
CA LYS A 412 2.94 17.92 12.17
C LYS A 412 4.16 17.81 13.10
N LYS A 413 5.36 18.23 12.65
CA LYS A 413 6.58 18.25 13.48
C LYS A 413 6.52 19.37 14.52
N ILE A 414 5.76 20.43 14.23
CA ILE A 414 5.64 21.63 15.08
C ILE A 414 4.49 21.51 16.07
N LEU A 415 3.38 20.88 15.68
CA LEU A 415 2.20 20.72 16.54
C LEU A 415 2.54 20.28 17.99
N PRO A 416 3.36 19.23 18.24
CA PRO A 416 3.71 18.81 19.61
C PRO A 416 4.35 19.91 20.47
N ARG A 417 5.06 20.86 19.84
CA ARG A 417 5.71 21.98 20.54
C ARG A 417 4.69 22.90 21.21
N LEU A 418 3.43 22.92 20.80
CA LEU A 418 2.37 23.69 21.47
C LEU A 418 2.06 23.20 22.89
N SER A 419 2.59 22.03 23.29
CA SER A 419 2.52 21.55 24.67
C SER A 419 3.67 22.05 25.55
N GLU A 420 4.69 22.67 24.96
CA GLU A 420 5.91 23.11 25.63
C GLU A 420 5.92 24.63 25.85
N LYS A 421 6.04 25.09 27.10
CA LYS A 421 5.96 26.52 27.47
C LYS A 421 6.94 27.42 26.72
N LYS A 422 8.13 26.92 26.40
CA LYS A 422 9.14 27.68 25.62
C LYS A 422 8.67 28.05 24.21
N TRP A 423 7.68 27.32 23.68
CA TRP A 423 7.11 27.54 22.36
C TRP A 423 5.73 28.20 22.45
N TYR A 424 4.78 27.62 23.20
CA TYR A 424 3.40 28.12 23.19
C TYR A 424 3.25 29.53 23.75
N SER A 425 4.15 29.96 24.65
CA SER A 425 4.11 31.34 25.20
C SER A 425 4.34 32.43 24.15
N LYS A 426 4.84 32.05 22.96
CA LYS A 426 5.08 32.93 21.80
C LYS A 426 3.96 32.88 20.76
N THR A 427 2.87 32.17 21.07
CA THR A 427 1.75 31.91 20.16
C THR A 427 0.50 32.65 20.61
N ARG A 428 -0.48 32.86 19.72
CA ARG A 428 -1.67 33.67 20.02
C ARG A 428 -2.64 32.93 20.94
N TYR A 429 -2.85 31.64 20.69
CA TYR A 429 -3.83 30.82 21.41
C TYR A 429 -3.19 30.00 22.54
N GLY A 430 -1.87 29.96 22.61
CA GLY A 430 -1.15 29.41 23.76
C GLY A 430 -1.13 27.88 23.77
N TYR A 431 -1.19 27.31 24.98
CA TYR A 431 -1.00 25.88 25.20
C TYR A 431 -2.05 25.03 24.46
N ALA A 432 -1.59 23.97 23.82
CA ALA A 432 -2.44 22.89 23.32
C ALA A 432 -1.75 21.53 23.47
N ARG A 433 -2.54 20.45 23.54
CA ARG A 433 -2.02 19.07 23.49
C ARG A 433 -1.69 18.69 22.04
N GLY A 434 -0.71 19.36 21.44
CA GLY A 434 -0.44 19.24 20.01
C GLY A 434 0.10 17.89 19.53
N GLY A 435 0.44 16.96 20.43
CA GLY A 435 0.69 15.56 20.05
C GLY A 435 -0.57 14.81 19.62
N GLU A 436 -1.70 15.08 20.30
CA GLU A 436 -3.00 14.44 20.03
C GLU A 436 -3.46 14.58 18.57
N PRO A 437 -3.49 15.77 17.94
CA PRO A 437 -3.91 15.90 16.54
C PRO A 437 -2.97 15.16 15.58
N VAL A 438 -1.68 15.01 15.91
CA VAL A 438 -0.75 14.23 15.06
C VAL A 438 -1.14 12.76 15.06
N HIS A 439 -1.40 12.19 16.25
CA HIS A 439 -1.87 10.80 16.39
C HIS A 439 -3.26 10.60 15.77
N PHE A 440 -4.18 11.53 16.02
CA PHE A 440 -5.54 11.52 15.49
C PHE A 440 -5.55 11.46 13.95
N VAL A 441 -4.81 12.37 13.30
CA VAL A 441 -4.70 12.40 11.83
C VAL A 441 -4.03 11.13 11.30
N ALA A 442 -2.96 10.65 11.95
CA ALA A 442 -2.27 9.44 11.54
C ALA A 442 -3.20 8.20 11.59
N ASN A 443 -3.98 8.04 12.66
CA ASN A 443 -4.90 6.92 12.80
C ASN A 443 -6.05 6.99 11.79
N ILE A 444 -6.66 8.18 11.59
CA ILE A 444 -7.74 8.35 10.61
C ILE A 444 -7.26 8.03 9.21
N ARG A 445 -6.03 8.44 8.84
CA ARG A 445 -5.44 8.08 7.55
C ARG A 445 -5.36 6.56 7.36
N ARG A 446 -4.89 5.83 8.36
CA ARG A 446 -4.83 4.36 8.30
C ARG A 446 -6.22 3.73 8.17
N TYR A 447 -7.18 4.13 9.00
CA TYR A 447 -8.54 3.62 8.89
C TYR A 447 -9.17 3.96 7.53
N TYR A 448 -8.87 5.15 6.99
CA TYR A 448 -9.33 5.57 5.68
C TYR A 448 -8.69 4.74 4.56
N ASP A 449 -7.39 4.48 4.62
CA ASP A 449 -6.67 3.63 3.67
C ASP A 449 -7.26 2.21 3.69
N ILE A 450 -7.42 1.61 4.88
CA ILE A 450 -8.08 0.31 5.07
C ILE A 450 -9.51 0.29 4.50
N LEU A 451 -10.34 1.26 4.85
CA LEU A 451 -11.72 1.34 4.35
C LEU A 451 -11.74 1.51 2.83
N THR A 452 -10.78 2.25 2.30
CA THR A 452 -10.59 2.40 0.86
C THR A 452 -10.24 1.07 0.23
N TRP A 453 -9.42 0.23 0.85
CA TRP A 453 -9.10 -1.07 0.29
C TRP A 453 -10.26 -2.08 0.41
N VAL A 454 -10.95 -2.16 1.56
CA VAL A 454 -12.01 -3.16 1.83
C VAL A 454 -13.32 -2.90 1.08
N THR A 455 -13.66 -1.64 0.84
CA THR A 455 -14.98 -1.28 0.29
C THR A 455 -15.00 -1.19 -1.24
N GLN A 456 -13.87 -1.49 -1.89
CA GLN A 456 -13.75 -1.52 -3.33
C GLN A 456 -14.14 -2.91 -3.84
N PRO A 457 -14.79 -3.01 -5.01
CA PRO A 457 -14.84 -4.27 -5.72
C PRO A 457 -13.39 -4.66 -6.01
N GLN A 458 -12.91 -5.77 -5.46
CA GLN A 458 -11.74 -6.42 -6.04
C GLN A 458 -12.17 -6.78 -7.47
N LEU A 459 -11.53 -6.20 -8.48
CA LEU A 459 -11.67 -6.69 -9.84
C LEU A 459 -11.09 -8.09 -9.81
N GLU A 460 -11.97 -9.07 -9.64
CA GLU A 460 -11.67 -10.47 -9.84
C GLU A 460 -10.95 -10.58 -11.19
N GLY A 461 -9.77 -11.19 -11.21
CA GLY A 461 -9.27 -11.74 -12.47
C GLY A 461 -10.35 -12.68 -13.01
N ASP A 462 -10.60 -12.65 -14.32
CA ASP A 462 -11.68 -13.35 -15.03
C ASP A 462 -11.77 -14.88 -14.82
N GLN A 463 -11.00 -15.48 -13.89
CA GLN A 463 -10.91 -16.91 -13.66
C GLN A 463 -11.87 -17.48 -12.59
N VAL A 464 -12.66 -16.68 -11.88
CA VAL A 464 -13.57 -17.19 -10.81
C VAL A 464 -15.05 -17.20 -11.21
N ALA A 465 -15.38 -16.95 -12.49
CA ALA A 465 -16.76 -16.85 -12.96
C ALA A 465 -17.61 -18.15 -12.85
N GLU A 466 -17.04 -19.30 -12.47
CA GLU A 466 -17.81 -20.56 -12.28
C GLU A 466 -17.97 -21.00 -10.81
N GLY A 467 -17.37 -20.31 -9.85
CA GLY A 467 -17.53 -20.61 -8.42
C GLY A 467 -18.58 -19.71 -7.78
N LYS A 468 -19.56 -20.26 -7.05
CA LYS A 468 -20.42 -19.49 -6.12
C LYS A 468 -19.61 -18.95 -4.93
N LEU A 469 -18.64 -18.08 -5.18
CA LEU A 469 -17.75 -17.47 -4.20
C LEU A 469 -18.16 -16.01 -4.03
N VAL A 470 -18.90 -15.73 -2.95
CA VAL A 470 -19.20 -14.38 -2.52
C VAL A 470 -18.04 -13.93 -1.64
N VAL A 471 -17.24 -12.97 -2.11
CA VAL A 471 -16.32 -12.21 -1.25
C VAL A 471 -17.14 -11.62 -0.10
N PRO A 472 -16.70 -11.68 1.17
CA PRO A 472 -17.35 -10.97 2.27
C PRO A 472 -17.07 -9.47 2.17
N GLY A 473 -17.60 -8.82 1.14
CA GLY A 473 -17.95 -7.41 1.21
C GLY A 473 -19.25 -7.33 2.00
N ILE A 474 -19.18 -6.80 3.23
CA ILE A 474 -20.30 -6.45 4.13
C ILE A 474 -21.47 -7.42 3.99
N ASP A 475 -21.56 -8.41 4.89
CA ASP A 475 -22.71 -9.31 4.95
C ASP A 475 -24.01 -8.50 4.79
N LYS A 476 -24.66 -8.69 3.63
CA LYS A 476 -25.91 -8.00 3.28
C LYS A 476 -27.09 -8.59 4.04
N SER A 477 -26.88 -9.64 4.83
CA SER A 477 -27.90 -10.20 5.70
C SER A 477 -28.24 -9.17 6.79
N LYS A 478 -29.55 -8.96 7.01
CA LYS A 478 -30.01 -8.11 8.11
C LYS A 478 -29.62 -8.77 9.43
N PRO A 479 -28.99 -8.05 10.38
CA PRO A 479 -28.74 -8.60 11.70
C PRO A 479 -30.06 -9.01 12.35
N ALA A 480 -30.08 -10.19 12.97
CA ALA A 480 -31.24 -10.69 13.69
C ALA A 480 -31.65 -9.67 14.76
N GLN A 481 -32.95 -9.35 14.81
CA GLN A 481 -33.51 -8.53 15.87
C GLN A 481 -33.50 -9.35 17.16
N GLU A 482 -32.54 -9.07 18.05
CA GLU A 482 -32.63 -9.53 19.42
C GLU A 482 -33.83 -8.86 20.08
N THR A 483 -34.83 -9.67 20.42
CA THR A 483 -35.96 -9.23 21.24
C THR A 483 -35.48 -9.25 22.69
N PRO A 484 -35.62 -8.16 23.47
CA PRO A 484 -35.20 -8.17 24.87
C PRO A 484 -36.03 -9.21 25.61
N GLN A 485 -35.38 -10.20 26.22
CA GLN A 485 -36.00 -11.01 27.26
C GLN A 485 -36.17 -10.12 28.50
N LEU A 486 -37.41 -10.06 29.00
CA LEU A 486 -37.86 -9.29 30.15
C LEU A 486 -37.17 -9.69 31.46
#